data_AF-A0A5Q8CDJ8-F1
#
_entry.id   AF-A0A5Q8CDJ8-F1
#
_cell.length_a   1.000
_cell.length_b   1.000
_cell.length_c   1.000
_cell.angle_alpha   90.00
_cell.angle_beta   90.00
_cell.angle_gamma   90.00
#
_symmetry.space_group_name_H-M   'P 1'
#
loop_
_entity.id
_entity.type
_entity.pdbx_description
1 polymer ?
#
loop_
_entity_poly.entity_id
_entity_poly.type
_entity_poly.pdbx_seq_one_letter_code
_entity_poly.pdbx_strand_id
1 'polypeptide(L)'
;MNRIPDATSRVNSQSQTPPNKFSITVRIEPDGREKRLHGRAAWMLKQLINAGKRGVTTLDLPTGVRVSHYIFLLRRSGFIISSPREHHGGAFPSTHSRYTLATPVTIIEDMATAA
;
A
#
# COMPACT_ATOMS: atom_id res chain seq x y z
N MET A 1 -33.34 -48.31 -16.55
CA MET A 1 -33.45 -46.89 -16.15
C MET A 1 -32.55 -46.65 -14.94
N ASN A 2 -31.29 -46.26 -15.15
CA ASN A 2 -30.36 -45.95 -14.05
C ASN A 2 -29.94 -44.48 -14.16
N ARG A 3 -30.38 -43.64 -13.20
CA ARG A 3 -29.90 -42.27 -13.02
C ARG A 3 -28.56 -42.30 -12.28
N ILE A 4 -27.53 -41.77 -12.91
CA ILE A 4 -26.25 -41.40 -12.27
C ILE A 4 -26.40 -39.94 -11.84
N PRO A 5 -26.29 -39.57 -10.54
CA PRO A 5 -26.23 -38.18 -10.16
C PRO A 5 -24.83 -37.59 -10.39
N ASP A 6 -24.91 -36.37 -10.92
CA ASP A 6 -23.90 -35.50 -11.48
C ASP A 6 -22.80 -35.07 -10.49
N ALA A 7 -21.60 -34.87 -11.02
CA ALA A 7 -20.42 -34.49 -10.27
C ALA A 7 -20.60 -33.08 -9.68
N THR A 8 -20.77 -33.00 -8.36
CA THR A 8 -20.88 -31.72 -7.67
C THR A 8 -19.52 -31.05 -7.58
N SER A 9 -19.44 -29.91 -8.26
CA SER A 9 -18.41 -28.88 -8.30
C SER A 9 -17.56 -28.76 -7.03
N ARG A 10 -16.25 -28.97 -7.20
CA ARG A 10 -15.22 -28.66 -6.21
C ARG A 10 -15.00 -27.14 -6.21
N VAL A 11 -15.67 -26.42 -5.31
CA VAL A 11 -15.38 -24.99 -5.08
C VAL A 11 -13.96 -24.89 -4.55
N ASN A 12 -13.08 -24.26 -5.33
CA ASN A 12 -11.67 -24.11 -5.00
C ASN A 12 -11.54 -23.01 -3.94
N SER A 13 -11.49 -23.42 -2.67
CA SER A 13 -11.18 -22.55 -1.52
C SER A 13 -9.71 -22.12 -1.53
N GLN A 14 -9.35 -21.25 -2.48
CA GLN A 14 -8.09 -20.51 -2.51
C GLN A 14 -8.48 -19.03 -2.42
N SER A 15 -8.14 -18.21 -1.42
CA SER A 15 -7.04 -18.22 -0.47
C SER A 15 -7.44 -17.36 0.73
N GLN A 16 -7.72 -17.95 1.90
CA GLN A 16 -7.74 -17.17 3.13
C GLN A 16 -6.29 -16.97 3.54
N THR A 17 -5.65 -15.94 2.98
CA THR A 17 -4.39 -15.41 3.53
C THR A 17 -4.64 -15.08 5.01
N PRO A 18 -3.76 -15.47 5.95
CA PRO A 18 -3.92 -15.10 7.35
C PRO A 18 -4.14 -13.58 7.43
N PRO A 19 -4.94 -13.08 8.38
CA PRO A 19 -5.21 -11.65 8.48
C PRO A 19 -3.86 -10.93 8.57
N ASN A 20 -3.48 -10.25 7.50
CA ASN A 20 -2.38 -9.31 7.56
C ASN A 20 -2.77 -8.33 8.67
N LYS A 21 -1.99 -8.29 9.76
CA LYS A 21 -2.30 -7.49 10.97
C LYS A 21 -2.51 -5.99 10.69
N PHE A 22 -2.20 -5.54 9.46
CA PHE A 22 -2.43 -4.19 9.00
C PHE A 22 -3.04 -4.20 7.58
N SER A 23 -4.18 -3.55 7.40
CA SER A 23 -4.81 -3.32 6.09
C SER A 23 -5.50 -1.96 6.04
N ILE A 24 -5.48 -1.34 4.86
CA ILE A 24 -6.16 -0.07 4.61
C ILE A 24 -6.97 -0.19 3.33
N THR A 25 -8.21 0.28 3.38
CA THR A 25 -9.08 0.43 2.20
C THR A 25 -9.21 1.91 1.92
N VAL A 26 -8.86 2.32 0.70
CA VAL A 26 -8.96 3.71 0.26
C VAL A 26 -9.83 3.84 -0.97
N ARG A 27 -10.56 4.95 -1.07
CA ARG A 27 -11.20 5.40 -2.31
C ARG A 27 -10.23 6.27 -3.09
N ILE A 28 -10.02 5.97 -4.36
CA ILE A 28 -9.21 6.76 -5.29
C ILE A 28 -10.11 7.80 -5.94
N GLU A 29 -9.81 9.08 -5.77
CA GLU A 29 -10.57 10.19 -6.37
C GLU A 29 -9.94 10.62 -7.72
N PRO A 30 -10.74 11.11 -8.69
CA PRO A 30 -12.21 11.24 -8.68
C PRO A 30 -12.94 9.98 -9.17
N ASP A 31 -12.20 8.93 -9.54
CA ASP A 31 -12.71 7.70 -10.16
C ASP A 31 -13.62 6.88 -9.20
N GLY A 32 -13.58 7.17 -7.90
CA GLY A 32 -14.37 6.51 -6.86
C GLY A 32 -13.97 5.06 -6.59
N ARG A 33 -12.95 4.54 -7.26
CA ARG A 33 -12.54 3.13 -7.16
C ARG A 33 -11.94 2.85 -5.79
N GLU A 34 -12.43 1.80 -5.16
CA GLU A 34 -11.89 1.33 -3.90
C GLU A 34 -10.68 0.41 -4.12
N LYS A 35 -9.66 0.60 -3.30
CA LYS A 35 -8.46 -0.22 -3.31
C LYS A 35 -8.12 -0.63 -1.88
N ARG A 36 -8.15 -1.94 -1.64
CA ARG A 36 -7.64 -2.53 -0.40
C ARG A 36 -6.19 -2.91 -0.55
N LEU A 37 -5.36 -2.49 0.40
CA LEU A 37 -3.96 -2.86 0.51
C LEU A 37 -3.73 -3.59 1.83
N HIS A 38 -2.64 -4.35 1.87
CA HIS A 38 -2.26 -5.16 3.03
C HIS A 38 -0.80 -4.95 3.44
N GLY A 39 -0.51 -5.24 4.70
CA GLY A 39 0.84 -5.29 5.27
C GLY A 39 1.60 -3.97 5.11
N ARG A 40 2.86 -4.07 4.70
CA ARG A 40 3.75 -2.91 4.60
C ARG A 40 3.44 -1.96 3.46
N ALA A 41 2.78 -2.42 2.39
CA ALA A 41 2.30 -1.54 1.34
C ALA A 41 1.15 -0.65 1.86
N ALA A 42 0.21 -1.22 2.61
CA ALA A 42 -0.85 -0.47 3.28
C ALA A 42 -0.28 0.54 4.28
N TRP A 43 0.67 0.11 5.11
CA TRP A 43 1.35 0.99 6.05
C TRP A 43 2.05 2.15 5.34
N MET A 44 2.77 1.88 4.24
CA MET A 44 3.46 2.92 3.47
C MET A 44 2.47 3.93 2.87
N LEU A 45 1.33 3.46 2.34
CA LEU A 45 0.29 4.35 1.83
C LEU A 45 -0.22 5.27 2.95
N LYS A 46 -0.49 4.73 4.14
CA LYS A 46 -0.90 5.53 5.30
C LYS A 46 0.14 6.58 5.68
N GLN A 47 1.43 6.26 5.65
CA GLN A 47 2.48 7.24 5.90
C GLN A 47 2.46 8.38 4.88
N LEU A 48 2.26 8.06 3.59
CA LEU A 48 2.15 9.09 2.54
C LEU A 48 0.90 9.96 2.71
N ILE A 49 -0.25 9.36 3.07
CA ILE A 49 -1.49 10.11 3.32
C ILE A 49 -1.30 11.06 4.52
N ASN A 50 -0.75 10.55 5.63
CA ASN A 50 -0.51 11.35 6.83
C ASN A 50 0.49 12.48 6.60
N ALA A 51 1.52 12.24 5.79
CA ALA A 51 2.49 13.26 5.43
C ALA A 51 1.94 14.31 4.44
N GLY A 52 0.92 13.93 3.66
CA GLY A 52 0.29 14.79 2.66
C GLY A 52 1.31 15.40 1.70
N LYS A 53 1.22 16.72 1.51
CA LYS A 53 2.11 17.49 0.61
C LYS A 53 3.56 17.55 1.08
N ARG A 54 3.84 17.39 2.38
CA ARG A 54 5.22 17.35 2.91
C ARG A 54 5.95 16.11 2.39
N GLY A 55 5.22 15.02 2.19
CA GLY A 55 5.79 13.74 1.80
C GLY A 55 6.71 13.15 2.86
N VAL A 56 7.33 12.04 2.49
CA VAL A 56 8.26 11.30 3.36
C VAL A 56 9.54 11.02 2.61
N THR A 57 10.65 11.13 3.33
CA THR A 57 11.95 10.64 2.88
C THR A 57 12.26 9.31 3.57
N THR A 58 13.31 8.63 3.13
CA THR A 58 13.82 7.44 3.84
C THR A 58 14.30 7.75 5.26
N LEU A 59 14.61 9.02 5.56
CA LEU A 59 15.05 9.46 6.90
C LEU A 59 13.87 9.69 7.85
N ASP A 60 12.68 10.02 7.34
CA ASP A 60 11.46 10.21 8.15
C ASP A 60 10.86 8.88 8.63
N LEU A 61 11.34 7.74 8.11
CA LEU A 61 10.74 6.43 8.32
C LEU A 61 11.67 5.51 9.13
N PRO A 62 11.14 4.47 9.79
CA PRO A 62 11.96 3.52 10.54
C PRO A 62 13.06 2.88 9.70
N THR A 63 14.22 2.65 10.32
CA THR A 63 15.36 1.99 9.70
C THR A 63 14.99 0.58 9.19
N GLY A 64 15.52 0.20 8.02
CA GLY A 64 15.31 -1.11 7.41
C GLY A 64 14.00 -1.26 6.61
N VAL A 65 13.18 -0.22 6.55
CA VAL A 65 12.01 -0.19 5.66
C VAL A 65 12.47 -0.09 4.20
N ARG A 66 12.01 -1.03 3.37
CA ARG A 66 12.27 -1.03 1.92
C ARG A 66 11.35 -0.04 1.19
N VAL A 67 11.55 1.26 1.43
CA VAL A 67 10.67 2.32 0.92
C VAL A 67 10.47 2.21 -0.59
N SER A 68 11.54 2.11 -1.37
CA SER A 68 11.48 1.99 -2.84
C SER A 68 10.63 0.81 -3.31
N HIS A 69 10.70 -0.33 -2.62
CA HIS A 69 9.88 -1.50 -2.93
C HIS A 69 8.40 -1.25 -2.69
N TYR A 70 8.03 -0.60 -1.57
CA TYR A 70 6.63 -0.28 -1.29
C TYR A 70 6.09 0.79 -2.24
N ILE A 71 6.90 1.79 -2.59
CA ILE A 71 6.54 2.78 -3.63
C ILE A 71 6.28 2.08 -4.97
N PHE A 72 7.12 1.11 -5.35
CA PHE A 72 6.91 0.30 -6.56
C PHE A 72 5.58 -0.46 -6.51
N LEU A 73 5.26 -1.11 -5.38
CA LEU A 73 3.98 -1.82 -5.21
C LEU A 73 2.77 -0.88 -5.28
N LEU A 74 2.87 0.32 -4.71
CA LEU A 74 1.81 1.32 -4.77
C LEU A 74 1.60 1.84 -6.20
N ARG A 75 2.69 2.13 -6.93
CA ARG A 75 2.62 2.51 -8.35
C ARG A 75 1.97 1.40 -9.19
N ARG A 76 2.37 0.15 -8.99
CA ARG A 76 1.74 -1.02 -9.64
C ARG A 76 0.26 -1.16 -9.28
N SER A 77 -0.15 -0.68 -8.12
CA SER A 77 -1.54 -0.69 -7.67
C SER A 77 -2.39 0.43 -8.27
N GLY A 78 -1.79 1.38 -9.00
CA GLY A 78 -2.46 2.48 -9.68
C GLY A 78 -2.27 3.86 -9.02
N PHE A 79 -1.50 3.96 -7.94
CA PHE A 79 -1.26 5.24 -7.28
C PHE A 79 -0.14 6.03 -7.97
N ILE A 80 -0.40 7.31 -8.22
CA ILE A 80 0.59 8.27 -8.71
C ILE A 80 1.34 8.81 -7.49
N ILE A 81 2.64 8.54 -7.46
CA ILE A 81 3.54 8.98 -6.38
C ILE A 81 4.67 9.76 -7.01
N SER A 82 4.78 11.03 -6.64
CA SER A 82 5.89 11.89 -7.03
C SER A 82 7.11 11.57 -6.17
N SER A 83 8.30 11.60 -6.79
CA SER A 83 9.57 11.25 -6.16
C SER A 83 10.70 12.20 -6.59
N PRO A 84 10.58 13.52 -6.35
CA PRO A 84 11.68 14.45 -6.56
C PRO A 84 12.89 14.06 -5.72
N ARG A 85 14.06 14.33 -6.29
CA ARG A 85 15.34 14.08 -5.65
C ARG A 85 15.67 15.23 -4.70
N GLU A 86 16.00 14.92 -3.46
CA GLU A 86 16.35 15.85 -2.39
C GLU A 86 17.74 15.52 -1.86
N HIS A 87 18.57 16.55 -1.73
CA HIS A 87 19.91 16.45 -1.21
C HIS A 87 19.91 16.67 0.30
N HIS A 88 20.58 15.79 1.05
CA HIS A 88 20.83 16.03 2.46
C HIS A 88 22.32 16.29 2.71
N GLY A 89 22.59 17.29 3.56
CA GLY A 89 23.94 17.59 4.03
C GLY A 89 24.37 16.71 5.21
N GLY A 90 25.46 17.12 5.86
CA GLY A 90 26.05 16.45 7.03
C GLY A 90 27.40 15.80 6.70
N ALA A 91 27.95 15.04 7.65
CA ALA A 91 29.24 14.36 7.50
C ALA A 91 29.24 13.30 6.38
N PHE A 92 28.06 12.81 6.00
CA PHE A 92 27.85 11.85 4.92
C PHE A 92 26.76 12.37 3.97
N PRO A 93 27.08 13.31 3.06
CA PRO A 93 26.10 13.86 2.14
C PRO A 93 25.63 12.78 1.16
N SER A 94 24.33 12.75 0.89
CA SER A 94 23.77 11.88 -0.14
C SER A 94 22.45 12.46 -0.64
N THR A 95 21.90 11.81 -1.66
CA THR A 95 20.67 12.25 -2.30
C THR A 95 19.63 11.15 -2.25
N HIS A 96 18.46 11.45 -1.71
CA HIS A 96 17.33 10.52 -1.63
C HIS A 96 16.09 11.12 -2.27
N SER A 97 15.04 10.31 -2.43
CA SER A 97 13.77 10.81 -2.97
C SER A 97 12.82 11.22 -1.85
N ARG A 98 12.12 12.34 -2.04
CA ARG A 98 10.95 12.71 -1.23
C ARG A 98 9.70 12.19 -1.90
N TYR A 99 9.02 11.25 -1.27
CA TYR A 99 7.82 10.62 -1.81
C TYR A 99 6.57 11.37 -1.36
N THR A 100 5.76 11.79 -2.33
CA THR A 100 4.45 12.42 -2.07
C THR A 100 3.37 11.69 -2.85
N LEU A 101 2.23 11.42 -2.20
CA LEU A 101 1.08 10.85 -2.87
C LEU A 101 0.39 11.96 -3.69
N ALA A 102 0.43 11.84 -5.01
CA ALA A 102 -0.22 12.78 -5.92
C ALA A 102 -1.66 12.39 -6.22
N THR A 103 -1.98 11.09 -6.18
CA THR A 103 -3.35 10.61 -6.30
C THR A 103 -4.17 10.99 -5.05
N PRO A 104 -5.24 11.78 -5.19
CA PRO A 104 -6.11 12.07 -4.07
C PRO A 104 -6.83 10.77 -3.64
N VAL A 105 -6.81 10.50 -2.34
CA VAL A 105 -7.45 9.32 -1.78
C VAL A 105 -8.17 9.66 -0.48
N THR A 106 -9.24 8.93 -0.20
CA THR A 106 -9.95 8.99 1.09
C THR A 106 -9.87 7.62 1.76
N ILE A 107 -9.51 7.58 3.03
CA ILE A 107 -9.48 6.34 3.80
C ILE A 107 -10.93 5.96 4.12
N ILE A 108 -11.34 4.77 3.71
CA ILE A 108 -12.66 4.20 4.01
C ILE A 108 -12.55 3.32 5.26
N GLU A 109 -11.49 2.52 5.34
CA GLU A 109 -11.27 1.57 6.42
C GLU A 109 -9.78 1.51 6.77
N ASP A 110 -9.47 1.53 8.07
CA ASP A 110 -8.12 1.46 8.60
C ASP A 110 -8.08 0.39 9.71
N MET A 111 -7.67 -0.81 9.34
CA MET A 111 -7.58 -1.94 10.25
C MET A 111 -6.12 -2.15 10.63
N ALA A 112 -5.75 -1.60 11.78
CA ALA A 112 -4.48 -1.86 12.44
C ALA A 112 -4.76 -2.69 13.70
N THR A 113 -4.49 -3.98 13.67
CA THR A 113 -4.55 -4.78 14.90
C THR A 113 -3.31 -4.45 15.73
N ALA A 114 -3.49 -3.70 16.81
CA ALA A 114 -2.46 -3.53 17.83
C ALA A 114 -2.07 -4.93 18.33
N ALA A 115 -0.77 -5.23 18.26
CA ALA A 115 -0.19 -6.48 18.74
C ALA A 115 0.24 -6.33 20.19
#